data_AF-A0A0F2PDR0-F1
#
_entry.id   AF-A0A0F2PDR0-F1
#
_cell.length_a   1.000
_cell.length_b   1.000
_cell.length_c   1.000
_cell.angle_alpha   90.00
_cell.angle_beta   90.00
_cell.angle_gamma   90.00
#
_symmetry.space_group_name_H-M   'P 1'
#
loop_
_entity.id
_entity.type
_entity.pdbx_description
1 polymer ?
#
loop_
_entity_poly.entity_id
_entity_poly.type
_entity_poly.pdbx_seq_one_letter_code
_entity_poly.pdbx_strand_id
1 'polypeptide(L)'
;MLMTVILLVMLLVLAGIGADLARWYVANEQNQTAVDAASLAGALSGERYVTIEVQYAHTEKRCSTRADGTKRCRTVCISDPPVTRTGKEKTLVDEGGWRRGTCRDRFLGFRERWIEFPGDTESIASAVFSYNRPQLLKSSHGGQLDNTQFNAYDNGRYAPSVVAQSEGKLDTFLLHLIGIKNLPVGNCGQSSTFYEVISGGVNQSRNGAPENGCP
;
A
#
# COMPACT_ATOMS: atom_id res chain seq x y z
N MET A 1 22.50 58.45 -13.94
CA MET A 1 22.95 57.17 -14.56
C MET A 1 23.46 56.14 -13.55
N LEU A 2 24.25 56.52 -12.53
CA LEU A 2 24.71 55.55 -11.51
C LEU A 2 23.56 54.86 -10.77
N MET A 3 22.56 55.64 -10.30
CA MET A 3 21.41 55.11 -9.56
C MET A 3 20.54 54.15 -10.38
N THR A 4 20.37 54.40 -11.68
CA THR A 4 19.63 53.52 -12.59
C THR A 4 20.38 52.21 -12.83
N VAL A 5 21.71 52.24 -12.93
CA VAL A 5 22.51 51.02 -13.07
C VAL A 5 22.44 50.17 -11.79
N ILE A 6 22.53 50.79 -10.61
CA ILE A 6 22.43 50.07 -9.32
C ILE A 6 21.06 49.39 -9.18
N LEU A 7 19.97 50.10 -9.51
CA LEU A 7 18.62 49.52 -9.47
C LEU A 7 18.46 48.35 -10.43
N LEU A 8 18.97 48.45 -11.66
CA LEU A 8 18.93 47.35 -12.64
C LEU A 8 19.72 46.13 -12.15
N VAL A 9 20.91 46.34 -11.60
CA VAL A 9 21.73 45.24 -11.04
C VAL A 9 21.00 44.58 -9.87
N MET A 10 20.44 45.36 -8.94
CA MET A 10 19.69 44.83 -7.81
C MET A 10 18.47 44.02 -8.26
N LEU A 11 17.75 44.50 -9.28
CA LEU A 11 16.59 43.81 -9.83
C LEU A 11 16.97 42.49 -10.52
N LEU A 12 18.09 42.44 -11.25
CA LEU A 12 18.61 41.20 -11.85
C LEU A 12 19.03 40.17 -10.80
N VAL A 13 19.67 40.61 -9.71
CA VAL A 13 20.04 39.72 -8.59
C VAL A 13 18.79 39.14 -7.93
N LEU A 14 17.79 39.97 -7.64
CA LEU A 14 16.51 39.52 -7.09
C LEU A 14 15.80 38.53 -8.02
N ALA A 15 15.81 38.79 -9.33
CA ALA A 15 15.20 37.92 -10.33
C ALA A 15 15.84 36.53 -10.35
N GLY A 16 17.18 36.43 -10.30
CA GLY A 16 17.81 35.11 -10.30
C GLY A 16 17.77 34.38 -8.95
N ILE A 17 17.72 35.08 -7.81
CA ILE A 17 17.36 34.45 -6.53
C ILE A 17 15.94 33.85 -6.62
N GLY A 18 15.00 34.61 -7.19
CA GLY A 18 13.65 34.12 -7.46
C GLY A 18 13.64 32.89 -8.37
N ALA A 19 14.50 32.84 -9.38
CA ALA A 19 14.63 31.68 -10.27
C ALA A 19 15.15 30.43 -9.55
N ASP A 20 16.16 30.55 -8.68
CA ASP A 20 16.66 29.43 -7.87
C ASP A 20 15.57 28.89 -6.93
N LEU A 21 14.84 29.77 -6.26
CA LEU A 21 13.72 29.39 -5.38
C LEU A 21 12.55 28.76 -6.15
N ALA A 22 12.23 29.28 -7.33
CA ALA A 22 11.19 28.71 -8.19
C ALA A 22 11.55 27.30 -8.65
N ARG A 23 12.80 27.07 -9.07
CA ARG A 23 13.28 25.72 -9.43
C ARG A 23 13.23 24.78 -8.24
N TRP A 24 13.67 25.23 -7.07
CA TRP A 24 13.59 24.43 -5.85
C TRP A 24 12.15 24.06 -5.49
N TYR A 25 11.23 25.02 -5.53
CA TYR A 25 9.82 24.78 -5.25
C TYR A 25 9.22 23.72 -6.19
N VAL A 26 9.46 23.86 -7.50
CA VAL A 26 9.00 22.89 -8.50
C VAL A 26 9.63 21.52 -8.27
N ALA A 27 10.94 21.46 -7.96
CA ALA A 27 11.62 20.20 -7.68
C ALA A 27 11.03 19.52 -6.44
N ASN A 28 10.70 20.28 -5.39
CA ASN A 28 10.12 19.79 -4.16
C ASN A 28 8.69 19.27 -4.34
N GLU A 29 7.85 19.99 -5.09
CA GLU A 29 6.48 19.56 -5.42
C GLU A 29 6.47 18.30 -6.29
N GLN A 30 7.34 18.24 -7.30
CA GLN A 30 7.52 17.03 -8.11
C GLN A 30 8.03 15.85 -7.27
N ASN A 31 8.94 16.10 -6.32
CA ASN A 31 9.47 15.05 -5.45
C ASN A 31 8.38 14.51 -4.52
N GLN A 32 7.57 15.39 -3.92
CA GLN A 32 6.40 14.99 -3.13
C GLN A 32 5.46 14.11 -3.96
N THR A 33 5.12 14.55 -5.17
CA THR A 33 4.23 13.80 -6.07
C THR A 33 4.79 12.42 -6.40
N ALA A 34 6.10 12.32 -6.68
CA ALA A 34 6.77 11.05 -6.97
C ALA A 34 6.76 10.10 -5.77
N VAL A 35 7.00 10.63 -4.57
CA VAL A 35 6.98 9.89 -3.31
C VAL A 35 5.56 9.41 -2.98
N ASP A 36 4.55 10.27 -3.11
CA ASP A 36 3.15 9.92 -2.86
C ASP A 36 2.68 8.84 -3.84
N ALA A 37 3.00 8.98 -5.13
CA ALA A 37 2.69 7.98 -6.15
C ALA A 37 3.37 6.63 -5.86
N ALA A 38 4.63 6.64 -5.40
CA ALA A 38 5.36 5.43 -5.04
C ALA A 38 4.75 4.72 -3.83
N SER A 39 4.46 5.47 -2.76
CA SER A 39 3.82 4.92 -1.55
C SER A 39 2.45 4.32 -1.89
N LEU A 40 1.65 5.01 -2.71
CA LEU A 40 0.34 4.55 -3.13
C LEU A 40 0.42 3.29 -3.99
N ALA A 41 1.33 3.25 -4.96
CA ALA A 41 1.53 2.07 -5.80
C ALA A 41 1.95 0.85 -4.97
N GLY A 42 2.84 1.04 -3.99
CA GLY A 42 3.17 -0.01 -3.03
C GLY A 42 1.96 -0.45 -2.23
N ALA A 43 1.18 0.47 -1.66
CA ALA A 43 -0.01 0.14 -0.87
C ALA A 43 -1.05 -0.64 -1.69
N LEU A 44 -1.21 -0.31 -2.99
CA LEU A 44 -2.10 -1.02 -3.91
C LEU A 44 -1.67 -2.45 -4.23
N SER A 45 -0.41 -2.80 -4.01
CA SER A 45 0.07 -4.19 -4.17
C SER A 45 -0.29 -5.10 -3.00
N GLY A 46 -0.82 -4.55 -1.90
CA GLY A 46 -1.22 -5.32 -0.72
C GLY A 46 -2.30 -6.34 -1.04
N GLU A 47 -2.07 -7.59 -0.63
CA GLU A 47 -2.99 -8.70 -0.82
C GLU A 47 -3.81 -8.96 0.44
N ARG A 48 -5.11 -9.22 0.26
CA ARG A 48 -6.02 -9.56 1.36
C ARG A 48 -5.98 -11.05 1.65
N TYR A 49 -5.74 -11.39 2.91
CA TYR A 49 -5.77 -12.74 3.44
C TYR A 49 -6.89 -12.90 4.46
N VAL A 50 -7.45 -14.10 4.50
CA VAL A 50 -8.54 -14.46 5.40
C VAL A 50 -8.34 -15.86 5.95
N THR A 51 -8.73 -16.02 7.21
CA THR A 51 -9.07 -17.32 7.77
C THR A 51 -10.59 -17.42 7.80
N ILE A 52 -11.17 -18.39 7.12
CA ILE A 52 -12.63 -18.63 7.08
C ILE A 52 -12.97 -19.95 7.76
N GLU A 53 -14.21 -20.07 8.22
CA GLU A 53 -14.77 -21.30 8.73
C GLU A 53 -15.84 -21.83 7.79
N VAL A 54 -15.73 -23.12 7.46
CA VAL A 54 -16.62 -23.79 6.52
C VAL A 54 -17.06 -25.12 7.09
N GLN A 55 -18.28 -25.52 6.75
CA GLN A 55 -18.83 -26.81 7.11
C GLN A 55 -19.20 -27.59 5.86
N TYR A 56 -18.56 -28.75 5.71
CA TYR A 56 -18.85 -29.72 4.66
C TYR A 56 -19.90 -30.73 5.14
N ALA A 57 -20.33 -31.59 4.23
CA ALA A 57 -21.22 -32.69 4.59
C ALA A 57 -21.07 -33.85 3.63
N HIS A 58 -21.06 -35.07 4.14
CA HIS A 58 -21.11 -36.26 3.31
C HIS A 58 -22.50 -36.88 3.30
N THR A 59 -22.71 -37.73 2.30
CA THR A 59 -23.96 -38.44 2.10
C THR A 59 -23.86 -39.83 2.72
N GLU A 60 -24.85 -40.19 3.54
CA GLU A 60 -25.01 -41.55 4.06
C GLU A 60 -26.37 -42.13 3.69
N LYS A 61 -26.42 -43.46 3.47
CA LYS A 61 -27.70 -44.18 3.31
C LYS A 61 -28.18 -44.66 4.68
N ARG A 62 -29.28 -44.10 5.17
CA ARG A 62 -29.97 -44.60 6.37
C ARG A 62 -31.18 -45.42 5.97
N CYS A 63 -31.21 -46.67 6.43
CA CYS A 63 -32.33 -47.59 6.20
C CYS A 63 -33.11 -47.79 7.49
N SER A 64 -34.43 -47.67 7.42
CA SER A 64 -35.33 -48.09 8.50
C SER A 64 -36.19 -49.25 8.04
N THR A 65 -36.40 -50.23 8.92
CA THR A 65 -37.31 -51.34 8.70
C THR A 65 -38.65 -50.97 9.33
N ARG A 66 -39.74 -51.04 8.55
CA ARG A 66 -41.10 -50.84 9.04
C ARG A 66 -41.61 -52.09 9.78
N ALA A 67 -42.70 -51.95 10.52
CA ALA A 67 -43.33 -53.04 11.26
C ALA A 67 -43.79 -54.22 10.35
N ASP A 68 -44.01 -53.95 9.06
CA ASP A 68 -44.35 -54.94 8.02
C ASP A 68 -43.13 -55.67 7.42
N GLY A 69 -41.92 -55.42 7.94
CA GLY A 69 -40.67 -56.01 7.43
C GLY A 69 -40.09 -55.32 6.19
N THR A 70 -40.76 -54.30 5.62
CA THR A 70 -40.24 -53.57 4.46
C THR A 70 -39.10 -52.62 4.87
N LYS A 71 -37.97 -52.69 4.16
CA LYS A 71 -36.83 -51.77 4.34
C LYS A 71 -36.98 -50.55 3.44
N ARG A 72 -37.05 -49.37 4.03
CA ARG A 72 -36.99 -48.09 3.30
C ARG A 72 -35.65 -47.43 3.57
N CYS A 73 -34.84 -47.27 2.53
CA CYS A 73 -33.58 -46.52 2.61
C CYS A 73 -33.78 -45.11 2.07
N ARG A 74 -33.24 -44.12 2.79
CA ARG A 74 -33.13 -42.74 2.31
C ARG A 74 -31.69 -42.27 2.39
N THR A 75 -31.31 -41.51 1.39
CA THR A 75 -30.06 -40.78 1.34
C THR A 75 -30.19 -39.55 2.23
N VAL A 76 -29.36 -39.43 3.26
CA VAL A 76 -29.32 -38.27 4.16
C VAL A 76 -27.98 -37.56 4.03
N CYS A 77 -28.02 -36.24 4.10
CA CYS A 77 -26.81 -35.43 4.15
C CYS A 77 -26.45 -35.17 5.61
N ILE A 78 -25.24 -35.55 6.01
CA ILE A 78 -24.74 -35.40 7.38
C ILE A 78 -23.66 -34.35 7.38
N SER A 79 -23.85 -33.32 8.20
CA SER A 79 -22.88 -32.25 8.35
C SER A 79 -21.63 -32.73 9.09
N ASP A 80 -20.47 -32.47 8.50
CA ASP A 80 -19.17 -32.67 9.11
C ASP A 80 -18.89 -31.59 10.16
N PRO A 81 -17.90 -31.80 11.05
CA PRO A 81 -17.38 -30.74 11.89
C PRO A 81 -16.89 -29.54 11.05
N PRO A 82 -17.11 -28.30 11.50
CA PRO A 82 -16.51 -27.12 10.88
C PRO A 82 -14.99 -27.23 10.78
N VAL A 83 -14.43 -26.75 9.68
CA VAL A 83 -12.99 -26.66 9.47
C VAL A 83 -12.61 -25.24 9.08
N THR A 84 -11.40 -24.83 9.46
CA THR A 84 -10.84 -23.54 9.06
C THR A 84 -10.01 -23.67 7.79
N ARG A 85 -10.04 -22.64 6.97
CA ARG A 85 -9.20 -22.49 5.77
C ARG A 85 -8.58 -21.12 5.77
N THR A 86 -7.29 -21.07 5.49
CA THR A 86 -6.51 -19.83 5.43
C THR A 86 -5.93 -19.65 4.04
N GLY A 87 -5.98 -18.43 3.51
CA GLY A 87 -5.44 -18.11 2.20
C GLY A 87 -5.92 -16.74 1.71
N LYS A 88 -5.66 -16.46 0.44
CA LYS A 88 -6.07 -15.21 -0.21
C LYS A 88 -7.60 -15.09 -0.21
N GLU A 89 -8.10 -13.93 0.15
CA GLU A 89 -9.53 -13.62 0.15
C GLU A 89 -10.15 -13.83 -1.22
N LYS A 90 -9.45 -13.39 -2.27
CA LYS A 90 -9.88 -13.60 -3.66
C LYS A 90 -10.14 -15.07 -3.97
N THR A 91 -9.21 -15.95 -3.62
CA THR A 91 -9.34 -17.38 -3.93
C THR A 91 -10.37 -18.07 -3.05
N LEU A 92 -10.36 -17.81 -1.74
CA LEU A 92 -11.27 -18.49 -0.83
C LEU A 92 -12.69 -17.95 -0.94
N VAL A 93 -12.89 -16.64 -0.96
CA VAL A 93 -14.21 -16.01 -0.87
C VAL A 93 -14.76 -15.70 -2.25
N ASP A 94 -14.04 -14.90 -3.04
CA ASP A 94 -14.56 -14.36 -4.31
C ASP A 94 -14.74 -15.48 -5.36
N GLU A 95 -13.74 -16.35 -5.46
CA GLU A 95 -13.74 -17.52 -6.36
C GLU A 95 -14.42 -18.74 -5.71
N GLY A 96 -14.70 -18.70 -4.41
CA GLY A 96 -15.35 -19.79 -3.69
C GLY A 96 -14.48 -21.05 -3.57
N GLY A 97 -13.16 -20.92 -3.49
CA GLY A 97 -12.20 -22.03 -3.45
C GLY A 97 -12.35 -23.00 -2.28
N TRP A 98 -13.20 -22.69 -1.29
CA TRP A 98 -13.59 -23.63 -0.24
C TRP A 98 -14.67 -24.63 -0.67
N ARG A 99 -15.43 -24.37 -1.75
CA ARG A 99 -16.53 -25.24 -2.20
C ARG A 99 -15.98 -26.56 -2.73
N ARG A 100 -16.60 -27.67 -2.36
CA ARG A 100 -16.14 -29.03 -2.70
C ARG A 100 -17.18 -29.86 -3.45
N GLY A 101 -18.39 -29.34 -3.64
CA GLY A 101 -19.46 -30.06 -4.33
C GLY A 101 -19.98 -31.24 -3.52
N THR A 102 -19.96 -31.14 -2.19
CA THR A 102 -20.53 -32.16 -1.32
C THR A 102 -22.06 -32.02 -1.23
N CYS A 103 -22.75 -32.89 -0.48
CA CYS A 103 -24.21 -32.79 -0.39
C CYS A 103 -24.69 -31.51 0.33
N ARG A 104 -23.80 -30.87 1.10
CA ARG A 104 -24.03 -29.56 1.71
C ARG A 104 -22.69 -28.90 2.01
N ASP A 105 -22.43 -27.80 1.32
CA ASP A 105 -21.30 -26.92 1.59
C ASP A 105 -21.84 -25.62 2.20
N ARG A 106 -21.32 -25.21 3.37
CA ARG A 106 -21.76 -23.99 4.06
C ARG A 106 -20.58 -23.11 4.48
N PHE A 107 -20.63 -21.85 4.09
CA PHE A 107 -19.79 -20.80 4.66
C PHE A 107 -20.35 -20.41 6.04
N LEU A 108 -19.54 -20.53 7.09
CA LEU A 108 -19.95 -20.18 8.45
C LEU A 108 -19.49 -18.79 8.86
N GLY A 109 -18.43 -18.27 8.25
CA GLY A 109 -17.99 -16.89 8.47
C GLY A 109 -16.49 -16.71 8.29
N PHE A 110 -16.08 -15.46 8.43
CA PHE A 110 -14.68 -15.10 8.62
C PHE A 110 -14.29 -15.35 10.07
N ARG A 111 -13.05 -15.79 10.30
CA ARG A 111 -12.42 -15.86 11.63
C ARG A 111 -11.39 -14.76 11.79
N GLU A 112 -10.56 -14.58 10.78
CA GLU A 112 -9.52 -13.55 10.73
C GLU A 112 -9.44 -12.95 9.33
N ARG A 113 -9.01 -11.69 9.24
CA ARG A 113 -8.70 -10.99 7.99
C ARG A 113 -7.50 -10.07 8.20
N TRP A 114 -6.56 -10.03 7.27
CA TRP A 114 -5.38 -9.15 7.31
C TRP A 114 -4.88 -8.83 5.90
N ILE A 115 -3.88 -7.94 5.82
CA ILE A 115 -3.15 -7.58 4.60
C ILE A 115 -1.73 -8.08 4.74
N GLU A 116 -1.17 -8.59 3.65
CA GLU A 116 0.28 -8.79 3.49
C GLU A 116 0.74 -8.10 2.22
N PHE A 117 1.89 -7.45 2.28
CA PHE A 117 2.60 -6.89 1.16
C PHE A 117 3.54 -7.95 0.57
N PRO A 118 3.36 -8.32 -0.71
CA PRO A 118 4.29 -9.21 -1.39
C PRO A 118 5.74 -8.70 -1.35
N GLY A 119 6.70 -9.63 -1.49
CA GLY A 119 8.13 -9.27 -1.43
C GLY A 119 8.61 -8.31 -2.52
N ASP A 120 7.83 -8.09 -3.58
CA ASP A 120 8.10 -7.12 -4.65
C ASP A 120 7.45 -5.74 -4.42
N THR A 121 6.68 -5.52 -3.35
CA THR A 121 6.01 -4.25 -3.05
C THR A 121 6.95 -3.05 -3.06
N GLU A 122 8.12 -3.15 -2.41
CA GLU A 122 9.12 -2.07 -2.37
C GLU A 122 9.75 -1.84 -3.74
N SER A 123 9.91 -2.89 -4.54
CA SER A 123 10.41 -2.80 -5.92
C SER A 123 9.40 -2.10 -6.83
N ILE A 124 8.11 -2.37 -6.66
CA ILE A 124 7.02 -1.67 -7.37
C ILE A 124 7.04 -0.17 -7.00
N ALA A 125 7.11 0.15 -5.71
CA ALA A 125 7.20 1.54 -5.25
C ALA A 125 8.42 2.25 -5.84
N SER A 126 9.59 1.60 -5.82
CA SER A 126 10.84 2.12 -6.41
C SER A 126 10.73 2.35 -7.91
N ALA A 127 10.10 1.44 -8.66
CA ALA A 127 9.89 1.59 -10.09
C ALA A 127 8.97 2.78 -10.42
N VAL A 128 7.88 2.94 -9.67
CA VAL A 128 6.96 4.07 -9.83
C VAL A 128 7.62 5.39 -9.46
N PHE A 129 8.41 5.43 -8.39
CA PHE A 129 9.21 6.61 -8.05
C PHE A 129 10.17 6.97 -9.19
N SER A 130 10.89 5.98 -9.72
CA SER A 130 11.87 6.17 -10.79
C SER A 130 11.24 6.75 -12.06
N TYR A 131 10.01 6.32 -12.40
CA TYR A 131 9.25 6.87 -13.52
C TYR A 131 8.83 8.33 -13.30
N ASN A 132 8.46 8.68 -12.07
CA ASN A 132 8.01 10.01 -11.69
C ASN A 132 9.13 10.92 -11.17
N ARG A 133 10.39 10.47 -11.25
CA ARG A 133 11.53 11.18 -10.66
C ARG A 133 11.60 12.63 -11.19
N PRO A 134 11.72 13.63 -10.30
CA PRO A 134 11.85 15.04 -10.70
C PRO A 134 13.03 15.25 -11.64
N GLN A 135 12.79 15.91 -12.78
CA GLN A 135 13.85 16.15 -13.76
C GLN A 135 14.95 17.08 -13.22
N LEU A 136 14.56 18.02 -12.36
CA LEU A 136 15.47 18.97 -11.71
C LEU A 136 16.41 18.32 -10.71
N LEU A 137 16.10 17.12 -10.20
CA LEU A 137 16.98 16.32 -9.33
C LEU A 137 17.90 15.36 -10.11
N LYS A 138 17.98 15.51 -11.44
CA LYS A 138 18.99 14.83 -12.27
C LYS A 138 20.26 15.66 -12.30
N SER A 139 21.41 15.01 -12.29
CA SER A 139 22.73 15.67 -12.36
C SER A 139 22.88 16.56 -13.59
N SER A 140 22.27 16.19 -14.71
CA SER A 140 22.23 16.99 -15.94
C SER A 140 21.53 18.35 -15.79
N HIS A 141 20.70 18.53 -14.76
CA HIS A 141 19.96 19.78 -14.49
C HIS A 141 20.45 20.48 -13.21
N GLY A 142 21.64 20.12 -12.71
CA GLY A 142 22.21 20.67 -11.49
C GLY A 142 21.45 20.23 -10.25
N GLY A 143 21.03 18.97 -10.18
CA GLY A 143 20.46 18.40 -8.96
C GLY A 143 20.92 16.97 -8.74
N GLN A 144 20.70 16.45 -7.55
CA GLN A 144 21.16 15.13 -7.16
C GLN A 144 20.13 14.51 -6.21
N LEU A 145 19.89 13.20 -6.37
CA LEU A 145 19.27 12.39 -5.33
C LEU A 145 20.39 11.80 -4.47
N ASP A 146 20.25 11.94 -3.16
CA ASP A 146 21.20 11.43 -2.19
C ASP A 146 20.71 10.11 -1.59
N ASN A 147 19.41 9.97 -1.35
CA ASN A 147 18.83 8.79 -0.71
C ASN A 147 17.37 8.58 -1.16
N THR A 148 16.98 7.33 -1.35
CA THR A 148 15.59 6.94 -1.59
C THR A 148 15.30 5.65 -0.84
N GLN A 149 14.25 5.63 -0.04
CA GLN A 149 13.88 4.47 0.78
C GLN A 149 12.41 4.14 0.59
N PHE A 150 12.12 2.84 0.52
CA PHE A 150 10.78 2.31 0.38
C PHE A 150 10.65 1.19 1.40
N ASN A 151 9.65 1.26 2.28
CA ASN A 151 9.45 0.28 3.33
C ASN A 151 7.98 -0.15 3.34
N ALA A 152 7.72 -1.45 3.24
CA ALA A 152 6.40 -2.02 3.44
C ALA A 152 6.24 -2.54 4.87
N TYR A 153 5.14 -2.19 5.52
CA TYR A 153 4.85 -2.56 6.90
C TYR A 153 3.59 -3.42 6.95
N ASP A 154 3.76 -4.73 7.17
CA ASP A 154 2.66 -5.68 7.38
C ASP A 154 2.14 -5.68 8.82
N ASN A 155 3.01 -5.35 9.78
CA ASN A 155 2.71 -5.36 11.20
C ASN A 155 3.36 -4.17 11.95
N GLY A 156 2.90 -3.94 13.18
CA GLY A 156 3.40 -2.87 14.04
C GLY A 156 2.69 -1.52 13.83
N ARG A 157 3.26 -0.46 14.42
CA ARG A 157 2.64 0.88 14.50
C ARG A 157 2.38 1.56 13.15
N TYR A 158 3.16 1.19 12.13
CA TYR A 158 3.07 1.76 10.80
C TYR A 158 2.23 0.89 9.84
N ALA A 159 1.70 -0.24 10.30
CA ALA A 159 1.00 -1.18 9.43
C ALA A 159 -0.52 -1.00 9.41
N PRO A 160 -1.19 -1.46 8.34
CA PRO A 160 -0.60 -1.80 7.04
C PRO A 160 -0.32 -0.52 6.23
N SER A 161 0.93 -0.27 5.88
CA SER A 161 1.25 0.84 4.99
C SER A 161 2.55 0.65 4.24
N VAL A 162 2.70 1.43 3.18
CA VAL A 162 3.98 1.59 2.49
C VAL A 162 4.43 3.04 2.67
N VAL A 163 5.67 3.21 3.11
CA VAL A 163 6.34 4.50 3.27
C VAL A 163 7.37 4.64 2.17
N ALA A 164 7.35 5.79 1.48
CA ALA A 164 8.35 6.18 0.51
C ALA A 164 9.03 7.47 0.98
N GLN A 165 10.35 7.54 0.83
CA GLN A 165 11.18 8.68 1.20
C GLN A 165 12.17 8.99 0.09
N SER A 166 12.41 10.27 -0.15
CA SER A 166 13.36 10.75 -1.14
C SER A 166 14.05 12.01 -0.63
N GLU A 167 15.38 11.98 -0.64
CA GLU A 167 16.25 13.09 -0.26
C GLU A 167 17.20 13.41 -1.41
N GLY A 168 17.45 14.70 -1.59
CA GLY A 168 18.34 15.21 -2.61
C GLY A 168 18.64 16.68 -2.42
N LYS A 169 19.28 17.26 -3.42
CA LYS A 169 19.71 18.65 -3.43
C LYS A 169 19.67 19.22 -4.83
N LEU A 170 19.41 20.51 -4.91
CA LEU A 170 19.41 21.29 -6.14
C LEU A 170 20.53 22.34 -6.04
N ASP A 171 21.43 22.33 -7.01
CA ASP A 171 22.48 23.34 -7.15
C ASP A 171 21.86 24.68 -7.53
N THR A 172 22.32 25.72 -6.85
CA THR A 172 21.88 27.09 -7.09
C THR A 172 22.85 27.83 -8.00
N PHE A 173 22.35 28.84 -8.70
CA PHE A 173 23.17 29.67 -9.57
C PHE A 173 23.49 31.03 -8.93
N LEU A 174 22.48 31.82 -8.56
CA LEU A 174 22.70 33.13 -7.95
C LEU A 174 22.86 33.05 -6.44
N LEU A 175 22.15 32.14 -5.78
CA LEU A 175 22.35 31.92 -4.35
C LEU A 175 23.78 31.46 -4.01
N HIS A 176 24.46 30.82 -4.97
CA HIS A 176 25.87 30.46 -4.85
C HIS A 176 26.76 31.70 -4.60
N LEU A 177 26.45 32.84 -5.24
CA LEU A 177 27.23 34.08 -5.10
C LEU A 177 27.18 34.65 -3.67
N ILE A 178 26.14 34.30 -2.91
CA ILE A 178 25.99 34.67 -1.50
C ILE A 178 26.33 33.50 -0.54
N GLY A 179 26.97 32.44 -1.06
CA GLY A 179 27.50 31.32 -0.28
C GLY A 179 26.55 30.14 -0.09
N ILE A 180 25.32 30.21 -0.58
CA ILE A 180 24.36 29.09 -0.53
C ILE A 180 24.55 28.28 -1.79
N LYS A 181 25.25 27.14 -1.72
CA LYS A 181 25.58 26.36 -2.92
C LYS A 181 24.40 25.52 -3.42
N ASN A 182 23.64 24.95 -2.49
CA ASN A 182 22.62 23.95 -2.77
C ASN A 182 21.37 24.22 -1.92
N LEU A 183 20.20 23.84 -2.43
CA LEU A 183 18.94 23.80 -1.69
C LEU A 183 18.51 22.34 -1.48
N PRO A 184 18.24 21.91 -0.23
CA PRO A 184 17.83 20.55 0.05
C PRO A 184 16.40 20.29 -0.46
N VAL A 185 16.16 19.10 -1.00
CA VAL A 185 14.83 18.62 -1.38
C VAL A 185 14.60 17.30 -0.66
N GLY A 186 13.60 17.24 0.21
CA GLY A 186 13.36 16.09 1.08
C GLY A 186 11.87 15.91 1.29
N ASN A 187 11.35 14.75 0.92
CA ASN A 187 9.93 14.45 1.01
C ASN A 187 9.72 13.02 1.48
N CYS A 188 8.63 12.82 2.21
CA CYS A 188 8.15 11.53 2.63
C CYS A 188 6.64 11.44 2.38
N GLY A 189 6.18 10.25 2.04
CA GLY A 189 4.79 9.93 1.80
C GLY A 189 4.48 8.53 2.31
N GLN A 190 3.27 8.36 2.84
CA GLN A 190 2.80 7.11 3.39
C GLN A 190 1.39 6.84 2.89
N SER A 191 1.18 5.62 2.38
CA SER A 191 -0.13 5.17 1.93
C SER A 191 -0.52 3.89 2.66
N SER A 192 -1.75 3.83 3.14
CA SER A 192 -2.29 2.70 3.89
C SER A 192 -3.30 1.90 3.07
N THR A 193 -3.43 0.62 3.41
CA THR A 193 -4.42 -0.27 2.80
C THR A 193 -5.53 -0.53 3.80
N PHE A 194 -6.74 -0.04 3.50
CA PHE A 194 -7.89 -0.20 4.39
C PHE A 194 -8.56 -1.56 4.20
N TYR A 195 -8.88 -2.21 5.32
CA TYR A 195 -9.63 -3.46 5.39
C TYR A 195 -10.47 -3.53 6.67
N GLU A 196 -11.49 -4.38 6.68
CA GLU A 196 -12.24 -4.67 7.90
C GLU A 196 -11.48 -5.66 8.77
N VAL A 197 -11.21 -5.29 10.01
CA VAL A 197 -10.56 -6.16 10.98
C VAL A 197 -11.60 -7.16 11.49
N ILE A 198 -11.36 -8.43 11.23
CA ILE A 198 -12.15 -9.52 11.79
C ILE A 198 -11.20 -10.33 12.67
N SER A 199 -11.62 -10.57 13.91
CA SER A 199 -10.87 -11.41 14.86
C SER A 199 -11.85 -12.21 15.70
N GLY A 200 -11.60 -13.52 15.83
CA GLY A 200 -12.51 -14.44 16.51
C GLY A 200 -13.89 -14.54 15.85
N GLY A 201 -14.02 -14.10 14.60
CA GLY A 201 -15.29 -14.01 13.86
C GLY A 201 -16.20 -12.84 14.24
N VAL A 202 -15.67 -11.85 14.96
CA VAL A 202 -16.35 -10.58 15.22
C VAL A 202 -15.71 -9.50 14.37
N ASN A 203 -16.52 -8.69 13.71
CA ASN A 203 -16.06 -7.49 13.00
C ASN A 203 -15.70 -6.41 14.03
N GLN A 204 -14.43 -6.02 14.06
CA GLN A 204 -13.87 -5.03 14.98
C GLN A 204 -13.78 -3.62 14.36
N SER A 205 -14.53 -3.37 13.27
CA SER A 205 -14.44 -2.17 12.43
C SER A 205 -13.28 -2.23 11.44
N ARG A 206 -12.96 -1.09 10.82
CA ARG A 206 -11.82 -0.95 9.90
C ARG A 206 -10.51 -0.85 10.66
N ASN A 207 -9.41 -1.24 10.03
CA ASN A 207 -8.09 -0.97 10.57
C ASN A 207 -7.92 0.54 10.81
N GLY A 208 -7.28 0.88 11.92
CA GLY A 208 -6.93 2.26 12.22
C GLY A 208 -5.99 2.83 11.17
N ALA A 209 -5.96 4.16 11.05
CA ALA A 209 -4.90 4.81 10.31
C ALA A 209 -3.55 4.49 10.98
N PRO A 210 -2.53 4.07 10.23
CA PRO A 210 -1.21 3.81 10.79
C PRO A 210 -0.61 5.11 11.35
N GLU A 211 0.30 4.97 12.31
CA GLU A 211 1.09 6.11 12.78
C GLU A 211 1.95 6.67 11.63
N ASN A 212 2.34 7.95 11.75
CA ASN A 212 3.16 8.61 10.76
C ASN A 212 4.56 7.99 10.71
N GLY A 213 4.86 7.29 9.61
CA GLY A 213 6.16 6.69 9.30
C GLY A 213 7.13 7.66 8.61
N CYS A 214 6.72 8.90 8.38
CA CYS A 214 7.57 9.98 7.89
C CYS A 214 8.19 10.74 9.08
N PRO A 215 9.50 10.57 9.35
CA PRO A 215 10.21 11.31 10.40
C PRO A 215 10.38 12.80 10.06
#